data_AF-A0A2S0WU53-F1
#
_entry.id   AF-A0A2S0WU53-F1
#
_cell.length_a   1.000
_cell.length_b   1.000
_cell.length_c   1.000
_cell.angle_alpha   90.00
_cell.angle_beta   90.00
_cell.angle_gamma   90.00
#
_symmetry.space_group_name_H-M   'P 1'
#
loop_
_entity.id
_entity.type
_entity.pdbx_description
1 polymer ?
#
loop_
_entity_poly.entity_id
_entity_poly.type
_entity_poly.pdbx_seq_one_letter_code
_entity_poly.pdbx_strand_id
1 'polypeptide(L)'
;MPFLSADTARALAELVALDALDGHEGHDGHASNADDEADASALERLRGIRSLVAALEADPASLASVRESLRAGRSWEEIADAAGLSPSAAKYRWAGDDDEIAARHEASRKRKRERPSSVPTDLPGLSVAEAAERLGVTPQAIYQRVTRGLLRAETVELPDGRKYKRVFPEEPRPDEP
;
A
#
# COMPACT_ATOMS: atom_id res chain seq x y z
N MET A 1 23.91 -2.36 -25.31
CA MET A 1 22.93 -2.81 -24.30
C MET A 1 22.49 -1.59 -23.50
N PRO A 2 21.20 -1.36 -23.28
CA PRO A 2 20.74 -0.29 -22.40
C PRO A 2 21.31 -0.51 -20.98
N PHE A 3 21.64 0.59 -20.30
CA PHE A 3 22.21 0.55 -18.94
C PHE A 3 21.23 -0.04 -17.92
N LEU A 4 19.94 0.26 -18.06
CA LEU A 4 18.84 -0.27 -17.24
C LEU A 4 18.09 -1.37 -17.99
N SER A 5 17.49 -2.29 -17.24
CA SER A 5 16.49 -3.21 -17.78
C SER A 5 15.26 -2.47 -18.31
N ALA A 6 14.48 -3.15 -19.16
CA ALA A 6 13.24 -2.59 -19.70
C ALA A 6 12.22 -2.25 -18.60
N ASP A 7 12.16 -3.05 -17.53
CA ASP A 7 11.26 -2.81 -16.40
C ASP A 7 11.64 -1.56 -15.61
N THR A 8 12.93 -1.39 -15.30
CA THR A 8 13.42 -0.19 -14.61
C THR A 8 13.26 1.06 -15.48
N ALA A 9 13.54 0.96 -16.79
CA ALA A 9 13.34 2.05 -17.73
C ALA A 9 11.87 2.48 -17.82
N ARG A 10 10.95 1.50 -17.84
CA ARG A 10 9.50 1.76 -17.82
C ARG A 10 9.06 2.42 -16.52
N ALA A 11 9.48 1.91 -15.36
CA ALA A 11 9.13 2.50 -14.06
C ALA A 11 9.64 3.95 -13.93
N LEU A 12 10.83 4.24 -14.48
CA LEU A 12 11.36 5.61 -14.53
C LEU A 12 10.50 6.50 -15.44
N ALA A 13 10.14 6.01 -16.63
CA ALA A 13 9.30 6.77 -17.56
C ALA A 13 7.91 7.07 -16.98
N GLU A 14 7.29 6.11 -16.28
CA GLU A 14 6.03 6.30 -15.57
C GLU A 14 6.14 7.38 -14.48
N LEU A 15 7.21 7.37 -13.69
CA LEU A 15 7.43 8.39 -12.66
C LEU A 15 7.64 9.78 -13.26
N VAL A 16 8.39 9.90 -14.36
CA VAL A 16 8.59 11.17 -15.07
C VAL A 16 7.28 11.70 -15.65
N ALA A 17 6.42 10.81 -16.16
CA ALA A 17 5.10 11.20 -16.64
C ALA A 17 4.20 11.73 -15.50
N LEU A 18 4.24 11.13 -14.32
CA LEU A 18 3.51 11.62 -13.14
C LEU A 18 4.01 13.00 -12.67
N ASP A 19 5.31 13.26 -12.76
CA ASP A 19 5.89 14.57 -12.42
C ASP A 19 5.44 15.66 -13.40
N ALA A 20 5.36 15.35 -14.68
CA ALA A 20 4.92 16.29 -15.72
C ALA A 20 3.44 16.69 -15.59
N LEU A 21 2.59 15.83 -15.03
CA LEU A 21 1.16 16.11 -14.84
C LEU A 21 0.90 17.09 -13.68
N ASP A 22 1.73 17.07 -12.63
CA ASP A 22 1.59 17.94 -11.45
C ASP A 22 2.03 19.39 -11.72
N GLY A 23 2.92 19.58 -12.70
CA GLY A 23 3.41 20.90 -13.09
C GLY A 23 2.43 21.76 -13.91
N HIS A 24 1.15 21.34 -14.04
CA HIS A 24 0.17 21.99 -14.93
C HIS A 24 -1.11 22.51 -14.26
N GLU A 25 -1.19 22.54 -12.93
CA GLU A 25 -2.36 23.13 -12.26
C GLU A 25 -2.28 24.66 -12.17
N GLY A 26 -2.87 25.30 -13.17
CA GLY A 26 -3.25 26.69 -13.15
C GLY A 26 -4.26 26.95 -12.02
N HIS A 27 -3.90 27.91 -11.18
CA HIS A 27 -4.67 28.44 -10.06
C HIS A 27 -5.98 29.11 -10.51
N ASP A 28 -7.05 28.33 -10.70
CA ASP A 28 -8.41 28.86 -10.90
C ASP A 28 -9.44 28.12 -10.00
N GLY A 29 -9.58 28.63 -8.77
CA GLY A 29 -10.71 28.53 -7.83
C GLY A 29 -11.79 27.45 -7.96
N HIS A 30 -11.54 26.22 -7.46
CA HIS A 30 -12.59 25.33 -6.95
C HIS A 30 -12.08 24.47 -5.76
N ALA A 31 -12.16 25.04 -4.56
CA ALA A 31 -11.38 24.64 -3.37
C ALA A 31 -11.87 23.41 -2.58
N SER A 32 -12.58 22.45 -3.19
CA SER A 32 -12.93 21.19 -2.48
C SER A 32 -12.58 19.92 -3.23
N ASN A 33 -12.41 19.96 -4.55
CA ASN A 33 -11.93 18.80 -5.33
C ASN A 33 -10.42 18.89 -5.60
N ALA A 34 -9.87 20.11 -5.69
CA ALA A 34 -8.45 20.31 -5.98
C ALA A 34 -7.54 19.77 -4.87
N ASP A 35 -7.93 19.88 -3.60
CA ASP A 35 -7.13 19.38 -2.47
C ASP A 35 -7.07 17.83 -2.47
N ASP A 36 -8.18 17.15 -2.73
CA ASP A 36 -8.24 15.68 -2.82
C ASP A 36 -7.48 15.14 -4.06
N GLU A 37 -7.54 15.87 -5.18
CA GLU A 37 -6.87 15.51 -6.43
C GLU A 37 -5.34 15.74 -6.34
N ALA A 38 -4.90 16.82 -5.68
CA ALA A 38 -3.49 17.07 -5.37
C ALA A 38 -2.92 16.09 -4.33
N ASP A 39 -3.70 15.73 -3.30
CA ASP A 39 -3.28 14.68 -2.36
C ASP A 39 -3.18 13.31 -3.05
N ALA A 40 -4.11 13.01 -3.96
CA ALA A 40 -4.02 11.81 -4.80
C ALA A 40 -2.76 11.84 -5.69
N SER A 41 -2.42 12.96 -6.31
CA SER A 41 -1.22 13.12 -7.14
C SER A 41 0.08 12.94 -6.34
N ALA A 42 0.14 13.51 -5.13
CA ALA A 42 1.29 13.37 -4.22
C ALA A 42 1.48 11.91 -3.77
N LEU A 43 0.38 11.21 -3.44
CA LEU A 43 0.41 9.79 -3.11
C LEU A 43 0.78 8.93 -4.31
N GLU A 44 0.35 9.27 -5.51
CA GLU A 44 0.72 8.58 -6.75
C GLU A 44 2.20 8.75 -7.08
N ARG A 45 2.74 9.96 -6.93
CA ARG A 45 4.18 10.23 -7.04
C ARG A 45 4.97 9.40 -6.03
N LEU A 46 4.55 9.37 -4.77
CA LEU A 46 5.20 8.55 -3.76
C LEU A 46 5.17 7.06 -4.12
N ARG A 47 4.03 6.55 -4.62
CA ARG A 47 3.93 5.16 -5.10
C ARG A 47 4.87 4.93 -6.29
N GLY A 48 4.95 5.85 -7.25
CA GLY A 48 5.86 5.79 -8.38
C GLY A 48 7.33 5.74 -7.97
N ILE A 49 7.74 6.62 -7.04
CA ILE A 49 9.11 6.62 -6.48
C ILE A 49 9.42 5.27 -5.83
N ARG A 50 8.50 4.74 -5.01
CA ARG A 50 8.70 3.44 -4.36
C ARG A 50 8.75 2.28 -5.36
N SER A 51 7.98 2.34 -6.44
CA SER A 51 8.03 1.35 -7.54
C SER A 51 9.36 1.41 -8.28
N LEU A 52 9.87 2.60 -8.60
CA LEU A 52 11.18 2.77 -9.25
C LEU A 52 12.32 2.25 -8.36
N VAL A 53 12.31 2.54 -7.07
CA VAL A 53 13.30 2.00 -6.11
C VAL A 53 13.30 0.47 -6.13
N ALA A 54 12.12 -0.15 -6.11
CA ALA A 54 12.01 -1.61 -6.15
C ALA A 54 12.53 -2.21 -7.48
N ALA A 55 12.29 -1.52 -8.61
CA ALA A 55 12.81 -1.93 -9.91
C ALA A 55 14.35 -1.82 -9.95
N LEU A 56 14.92 -0.72 -9.46
CA LEU A 56 16.37 -0.51 -9.36
C LEU A 56 17.04 -1.55 -8.47
N GLU A 57 16.44 -1.92 -7.34
CA GLU A 57 16.98 -2.96 -6.44
C GLU A 57 17.07 -4.34 -7.10
N ALA A 58 16.19 -4.63 -8.07
CA ALA A 58 16.15 -5.88 -8.83
C ALA A 58 16.84 -5.78 -10.21
N ASP A 59 17.35 -4.60 -10.59
CA ASP A 59 17.93 -4.38 -11.90
C ASP A 59 19.22 -5.19 -12.08
N PRO A 60 19.44 -5.84 -13.24
CA PRO A 60 20.67 -6.58 -13.51
C PRO A 60 21.94 -5.76 -13.32
N ALA A 61 21.93 -4.45 -13.59
CA ALA A 61 23.08 -3.57 -13.38
C ALA A 61 23.41 -3.42 -11.88
N SER A 62 22.40 -3.30 -11.02
CA SER A 62 22.57 -3.25 -9.57
C SER A 62 23.13 -4.57 -9.05
N LEU A 63 22.57 -5.71 -9.49
CA LEU A 63 23.03 -7.04 -9.08
C LEU A 63 24.46 -7.31 -9.54
N ALA A 64 24.82 -6.92 -10.77
CA ALA A 64 26.18 -7.03 -11.29
C ALA A 64 27.19 -6.22 -10.46
N SER A 65 26.82 -4.99 -10.07
CA SER A 65 27.67 -4.09 -9.27
C SER A 65 27.93 -4.66 -7.87
N VAL A 66 26.90 -5.21 -7.21
CA VAL A 66 27.06 -5.89 -5.91
C VAL A 66 27.98 -7.10 -6.03
N ARG A 67 27.79 -7.93 -7.06
CA ARG A 67 28.62 -9.11 -7.30
C ARG A 67 30.07 -8.77 -7.61
N GLU A 68 30.30 -7.72 -8.39
CA GLU A 68 31.65 -7.24 -8.67
C GLU A 68 32.33 -6.74 -7.39
N SER A 69 31.60 -6.02 -6.54
CA SER A 69 32.11 -5.55 -5.25
C SER A 69 32.50 -6.73 -4.34
N LEU A 70 31.64 -7.75 -4.24
CA LEU A 70 31.95 -8.96 -3.47
C LEU A 70 33.15 -9.73 -4.06
N ARG A 71 33.24 -9.85 -5.39
CA ARG A 71 34.41 -10.47 -6.06
C ARG A 71 35.70 -9.70 -5.84
N ALA A 72 35.61 -8.38 -5.71
CA ALA A 72 36.72 -7.51 -5.35
C ALA A 72 37.07 -7.55 -3.84
N GLY A 73 36.39 -8.38 -3.06
CA GLY A 73 36.64 -8.56 -1.62
C GLY A 73 36.02 -7.48 -0.74
N ARG A 74 35.10 -6.66 -1.26
CA ARG A 74 34.37 -5.67 -0.46
C ARG A 74 33.43 -6.35 0.52
N SER A 75 33.29 -5.74 1.68
CA SER A 75 32.39 -6.23 2.72
C SER A 75 30.94 -5.82 2.44
N TRP A 76 30.01 -6.50 3.11
CA TRP A 76 28.60 -6.12 3.04
C TRP A 76 28.34 -4.77 3.72
N GLU A 77 29.20 -4.37 4.65
CA GLU A 77 29.18 -3.08 5.30
C GLU A 77 29.51 -1.95 4.30
N GLU A 78 30.55 -2.12 3.48
CA GLU A 78 30.90 -1.17 2.41
C GLU A 78 29.80 -1.08 1.33
N ILE A 79 29.23 -2.23 0.94
CA ILE A 79 28.14 -2.29 -0.05
C ILE A 79 26.87 -1.62 0.48
N ALA A 80 26.55 -1.84 1.76
CA ALA A 80 25.38 -1.25 2.39
C ALA A 80 25.52 0.27 2.55
N ASP A 81 26.70 0.75 2.92
CA ASP A 81 27.00 2.19 3.00
C ASP A 81 26.80 2.88 1.63
N ALA A 82 27.38 2.32 0.57
CA ALA A 82 27.21 2.84 -0.79
C ALA A 82 25.75 2.87 -1.26
N ALA A 83 24.92 1.96 -0.75
CA ALA A 83 23.50 1.87 -1.07
C ALA A 83 22.58 2.67 -0.13
N GLY A 84 23.12 3.28 0.93
CA GLY A 84 22.30 3.92 1.98
C GLY A 84 21.41 2.93 2.74
N LEU A 85 21.86 1.69 2.91
CA LEU A 85 21.13 0.60 3.59
C LEU A 85 21.87 0.15 4.85
N SER A 86 21.18 -0.60 5.72
CA SER A 86 21.87 -1.37 6.76
C SER A 86 22.52 -2.63 6.16
N PRO A 87 23.60 -3.17 6.76
CA PRO A 87 24.26 -4.40 6.27
C PRO A 87 23.30 -5.60 6.14
N SER A 88 22.40 -5.78 7.11
CA SER A 88 21.38 -6.83 7.07
C SER A 88 20.37 -6.62 5.94
N ALA A 89 19.99 -5.37 5.68
CA ALA A 89 19.07 -5.01 4.61
C ALA A 89 19.67 -5.22 3.22
N ALA A 90 20.98 -4.94 3.05
CA ALA A 90 21.72 -5.23 1.82
C ALA A 90 21.87 -6.75 1.60
N LYS A 91 22.29 -7.50 2.62
CA LYS A 91 22.37 -8.97 2.57
C LYS A 91 21.01 -9.59 2.20
N TYR A 92 19.93 -9.17 2.85
CA TYR A 92 18.60 -9.70 2.57
C TYR A 92 18.16 -9.46 1.11
N ARG A 93 18.53 -8.33 0.52
CA ARG A 93 18.20 -7.99 -0.87
C ARG A 93 19.03 -8.77 -1.86
N TRP A 94 20.35 -8.82 -1.67
CA TRP A 94 21.27 -9.19 -2.74
C TRP A 94 22.15 -10.41 -2.46
N ALA A 95 22.02 -11.05 -1.29
CA ALA A 95 22.67 -12.34 -1.08
C ALA A 95 21.93 -13.43 -1.86
N GLY A 96 22.71 -14.30 -2.49
CA GLY A 96 22.23 -15.39 -3.33
C GLY A 96 22.47 -15.16 -4.83
N ASP A 97 22.03 -16.11 -5.65
CA ASP A 97 22.02 -15.98 -7.11
C ASP A 97 20.78 -15.22 -7.62
N ASP A 98 20.70 -14.99 -8.95
CA ASP A 98 19.59 -14.25 -9.57
C ASP A 98 18.25 -14.92 -9.35
N ASP A 99 18.21 -16.25 -9.41
CA ASP A 99 16.97 -17.03 -9.28
C ASP A 99 16.47 -17.00 -7.83
N GLU A 100 17.37 -17.12 -6.86
CA GLU A 100 17.07 -17.00 -5.43
C GLU A 100 16.56 -15.60 -5.07
N ILE A 101 17.17 -14.56 -5.63
CA ILE A 101 16.75 -13.17 -5.44
C ILE A 101 15.38 -12.97 -6.10
N ALA A 102 15.22 -13.34 -7.37
CA ALA A 102 13.94 -13.21 -8.09
C ALA A 102 12.81 -13.95 -7.38
N ALA A 103 13.06 -15.18 -6.91
CA ALA A 103 12.10 -15.98 -6.15
C ALA A 103 11.72 -15.31 -4.82
N ARG A 104 12.67 -14.70 -4.12
CA ARG A 104 12.41 -13.95 -2.87
C ARG A 104 11.54 -12.72 -3.10
N HIS A 105 11.81 -11.98 -4.18
CA HIS A 105 11.01 -10.83 -4.59
C HIS A 105 9.59 -11.26 -5.01
N GLU A 106 9.44 -12.33 -5.78
CA GLU A 106 8.12 -12.87 -6.17
C GLU A 106 7.36 -13.43 -4.96
N ALA A 107 8.00 -14.17 -4.07
CA ALA A 107 7.36 -14.70 -2.86
C ALA A 107 6.83 -13.58 -1.95
N SER A 108 7.55 -12.45 -1.87
CA SER A 108 7.10 -11.27 -1.14
C SER A 108 5.91 -10.58 -1.83
N ARG A 109 5.92 -10.45 -3.17
CA ARG A 109 4.79 -9.95 -3.96
C ARG A 109 3.56 -10.83 -3.83
N LYS A 110 3.72 -12.14 -3.97
CA LYS A 110 2.69 -13.17 -3.79
C LYS A 110 2.04 -13.07 -2.41
N ARG A 111 2.85 -13.01 -1.34
CA ARG A 111 2.33 -12.82 0.04
C ARG A 111 1.55 -11.54 0.22
N LYS A 112 1.91 -10.43 -0.45
CA LYS A 112 1.16 -9.18 -0.39
C LYS A 112 -0.18 -9.28 -1.13
N ARG A 113 -0.18 -9.89 -2.32
CA ARG A 113 -1.37 -10.07 -3.17
C ARG A 113 -2.37 -11.07 -2.59
N GLU A 114 -1.86 -12.16 -2.03
CA GLU A 114 -2.66 -13.28 -1.52
C GLU A 114 -3.01 -13.13 -0.05
N ARG A 115 -2.56 -12.07 0.63
CA ARG A 115 -2.97 -11.79 2.00
C ARG A 115 -4.48 -11.60 1.98
N PRO A 116 -5.28 -12.57 2.48
CA PRO A 116 -6.71 -12.36 2.61
C PRO A 116 -6.88 -11.15 3.52
N SER A 117 -7.86 -10.30 3.23
CA SER A 117 -8.22 -9.24 4.18
C SER A 117 -8.35 -9.88 5.56
N SER A 118 -7.62 -9.35 6.54
CA SER A 118 -7.74 -9.85 7.92
C SER A 118 -9.09 -9.52 8.53
N VAL A 119 -9.95 -8.79 7.80
CA VAL A 119 -11.33 -8.49 8.15
C VAL A 119 -12.20 -9.67 7.69
N PRO A 120 -12.81 -10.42 8.62
CA PRO A 120 -13.72 -11.49 8.26
C PRO A 120 -14.96 -10.92 7.56
N THR A 121 -15.23 -11.39 6.34
CA THR A 121 -16.35 -10.95 5.48
C THR A 121 -17.69 -11.58 5.86
N ASP A 122 -17.68 -12.78 6.46
CA ASP A 122 -18.91 -13.56 6.73
C ASP A 122 -19.43 -13.39 8.16
N LEU A 123 -19.30 -12.19 8.74
CA LEU A 123 -19.86 -11.93 10.08
C LEU A 123 -21.23 -11.26 9.95
N PRO A 124 -22.19 -11.59 10.84
CA PRO A 124 -23.51 -11.01 10.81
C PRO A 124 -23.45 -9.51 11.13
N GLY A 125 -24.24 -8.71 10.39
CA GLY A 125 -24.32 -7.26 10.57
C GLY A 125 -23.16 -6.48 9.95
N LEU A 126 -23.30 -5.16 9.93
CA LEU A 126 -22.32 -4.25 9.34
C LEU A 126 -21.22 -3.92 10.36
N SER A 127 -19.99 -3.68 9.91
CA SER A 127 -19.03 -2.95 10.74
C SER A 127 -19.51 -1.51 10.99
N VAL A 128 -18.91 -0.83 11.96
CA VAL A 128 -19.24 0.57 12.26
C VAL A 128 -19.01 1.47 11.03
N ALA A 129 -17.95 1.21 10.27
CA ALA A 129 -17.63 1.95 9.05
C ALA A 129 -18.67 1.71 7.95
N GLU A 130 -19.02 0.45 7.69
CA GLU A 130 -20.05 0.10 6.70
C GLU A 130 -21.44 0.65 7.09
N ALA A 131 -21.76 0.66 8.39
CA ALA A 131 -23.01 1.25 8.87
C ALA A 131 -23.01 2.79 8.74
N ALA A 132 -21.87 3.44 8.98
CA ALA A 132 -21.69 4.88 8.82
C ALA A 132 -21.88 5.30 7.36
N GLU A 133 -21.23 4.58 6.44
CA GLU A 133 -21.37 4.77 5.00
C GLU A 133 -22.81 4.55 4.54
N ARG A 134 -23.44 3.44 4.93
CA ARG A 134 -24.83 3.14 4.56
C ARG A 134 -25.83 4.18 5.08
N LEU A 135 -25.59 4.75 6.25
CA LEU A 135 -26.48 5.73 6.87
C LEU A 135 -26.10 7.18 6.56
N GLY A 136 -25.06 7.42 5.75
CA GLY A 136 -24.59 8.76 5.39
C GLY A 136 -24.13 9.58 6.60
N VAL A 137 -23.54 8.95 7.62
CA VAL A 137 -23.09 9.61 8.85
C VAL A 137 -21.65 9.24 9.18
N THR A 138 -21.07 9.93 10.16
CA THR A 138 -19.73 9.58 10.65
C THR A 138 -19.75 8.33 11.54
N PRO A 139 -18.65 7.56 11.63
CA PRO A 139 -18.53 6.44 12.57
C PRO A 139 -18.83 6.82 14.03
N GLN A 140 -18.46 8.04 14.43
CA GLN A 140 -18.75 8.56 15.77
C GLN A 140 -20.26 8.70 16.01
N ALA A 141 -21.02 9.12 14.99
CA ALA A 141 -22.48 9.19 15.07
C ALA A 141 -23.11 7.79 15.25
N ILE A 142 -22.52 6.75 14.65
CA ILE A 142 -22.97 5.37 14.87
C ILE A 142 -22.78 4.96 16.34
N TYR A 143 -21.59 5.20 16.93
CA TYR A 143 -21.37 4.93 18.36
C TYR A 143 -22.38 5.68 19.25
N GLN A 144 -22.63 6.96 18.97
CA GLN A 144 -23.62 7.73 19.71
C GLN A 144 -25.04 7.17 19.57
N ARG A 145 -25.45 6.76 18.36
CA ARG A 145 -26.77 6.13 18.12
C ARG A 145 -26.90 4.80 18.87
N VAL A 146 -25.85 3.99 18.91
CA VAL A 146 -25.81 2.75 19.70
C VAL A 146 -25.96 3.06 21.20
N THR A 147 -25.19 4.01 21.74
CA THR A 147 -25.28 4.42 23.15
C THR A 147 -26.67 4.96 23.51
N ARG A 148 -27.33 5.65 22.59
CA ARG A 148 -28.70 6.18 22.75
C ARG A 148 -29.79 5.12 22.53
N GLY A 149 -29.42 3.87 22.26
CA GLY A 149 -30.38 2.78 22.01
C GLY A 149 -31.11 2.87 20.66
N LEU A 150 -30.65 3.73 19.75
CA LEU A 150 -31.23 3.92 18.41
C LEU A 150 -30.73 2.90 17.38
N LEU A 151 -29.62 2.22 17.68
CA LEU A 151 -29.06 1.16 16.85
C LEU A 151 -28.65 -0.01 17.74
N ARG A 152 -28.97 -1.23 17.29
CA ARG A 152 -28.47 -2.45 17.92
C ARG A 152 -27.03 -2.69 17.48
N ALA A 153 -26.14 -2.95 18.45
CA ALA A 153 -24.80 -3.39 18.13
C ALA A 153 -24.35 -4.52 19.06
N GLU A 154 -23.78 -5.55 18.45
CA GLU A 154 -23.29 -6.75 19.12
C GLU A 154 -21.78 -6.88 18.93
N THR A 155 -21.17 -7.66 19.82
CA THR A 155 -19.78 -8.06 19.67
C THR A 155 -19.78 -9.52 19.27
N VAL A 156 -19.28 -9.81 18.06
CA VAL A 156 -19.12 -11.18 17.56
C VAL A 156 -17.68 -11.62 17.81
N GLU A 157 -17.52 -12.76 18.47
CA GLU A 157 -16.23 -13.39 18.73
C GLU A 157 -16.02 -14.55 17.75
N LEU A 158 -14.88 -14.53 17.04
CA LEU A 158 -14.48 -15.62 16.16
C LEU A 158 -13.90 -16.81 16.94
N PRO A 159 -13.84 -18.00 16.33
CA PRO A 159 -13.17 -19.16 16.92
C PRO A 159 -11.69 -18.94 17.28
N ASP A 160 -11.04 -17.94 16.68
CA ASP A 160 -9.65 -17.54 16.97
C ASP A 160 -9.54 -16.47 18.09
N GLY A 161 -10.64 -16.13 18.76
CA GLY A 161 -10.70 -15.17 19.87
C GLY A 161 -10.77 -13.70 19.45
N ARG A 162 -10.74 -13.38 18.14
CA ARG A 162 -10.89 -11.99 17.68
C ARG A 162 -12.33 -11.51 17.88
N LYS A 163 -12.49 -10.27 18.35
CA LYS A 163 -13.78 -9.65 18.63
C LYS A 163 -14.06 -8.50 17.68
N TYR A 164 -15.23 -8.49 17.06
CA TYR A 164 -15.65 -7.48 16.11
C TYR A 164 -16.97 -6.85 16.54
N LYS A 165 -17.06 -5.51 16.47
CA LYS A 165 -18.31 -4.79 16.69
C LYS A 165 -19.16 -4.84 15.42
N ARG A 166 -20.39 -5.31 15.53
CA ARG A 166 -21.35 -5.45 14.44
C ARG A 166 -22.61 -4.67 14.74
N VAL A 167 -23.03 -3.83 13.80
CA VAL A 167 -24.15 -2.90 13.88
C VAL A 167 -25.26 -3.41 12.98
N PHE A 168 -26.48 -3.42 13.52
CA PHE A 168 -27.68 -3.86 12.83
C PHE A 168 -28.61 -2.66 12.69
N PRO A 169 -28.50 -1.88 11.61
CA PRO A 169 -29.49 -0.87 11.30
C PRO A 169 -30.81 -1.57 10.94
N GLU A 170 -31.91 -1.17 11.57
CA GLU A 170 -33.24 -1.52 11.07
C GLU A 170 -33.38 -0.91 9.68
N GLU A 171 -33.87 -1.69 8.71
CA GLU A 171 -34.12 -1.16 7.37
C GLU A 171 -35.02 0.07 7.49
N PRO A 172 -34.68 1.20 6.84
CA PRO A 172 -35.67 2.24 6.66
C PRO A 172 -36.79 1.62 5.83
N ARG A 173 -37.96 1.47 6.46
CA ARG A 173 -39.20 1.14 5.76
C ARG A 173 -39.39 2.21 4.67
N PRO A 174 -39.38 1.86 3.38
CA PRO A 174 -39.61 2.84 2.34
C PRO A 174 -41.08 3.27 2.46
N ASP A 175 -41.27 4.51 2.89
CA ASP A 175 -42.50 5.31 2.84
C ASP A 175 -43.75 4.69 3.51
N GLU A 176 -44.16 5.28 4.64
CA GLU A 176 -45.57 5.33 5.07
C GLU A 176 -46.04 6.80 5.00
N PRO A 177 -47.30 7.03 4.59
CA PRO A 177 -47.74 8.00 3.56
C PRO A 177 -47.67 9.49 3.90
#